data_AF-A0A4Q4WJX7-F1
#
_entry.id   AF-A0A4Q4WJX7-F1
#
_cell.length_a   1.000
_cell.length_b   1.000
_cell.length_c   1.000
_cell.angle_alpha   90.00
_cell.angle_beta   90.00
_cell.angle_gamma   90.00
#
_symmetry.space_group_name_H-M   'P 1'
#
loop_
_entity.id
_entity.type
_entity.pdbx_description
1 polymer ?
#
loop_
_entity_poly.entity_id
_entity_poly.type
_entity_poly.pdbx_seq_one_letter_code
_entity_poly.pdbx_strand_id
1 'polypeptide(L)'
;MNATWVGERVAAPDVKLLVRNVVLGKVAGNWGPNATFRFPAHGGTGGIWIAVAKTLEAKKTRFGEHGTVTKVDAEKKKVHLKDGTVVNYGSLISTMSIDHLAESMGDAQLQQMCKPLFYSSTNVIGVGVHGERPGRIGDKCWLYFVEDNCPFYRATIFSNYSPFNQPNKDAKLPTKQLANGKKPASSEPKPGPYWSIMLEVSESSYKPVRHETLLADCIQGLVNTNLLEPEEEIVSTYVRRFDHGYPTPSLERNGALAEALPYLQGKDILSRGRFGAWNFMQGVEAVDNIISGGVELTVNNPDFVNTRSNTERRLSQFKGVRK
;
A
#
# COMPACT_ATOMS: atom_id res chain seq x y z
N MET A 1 -16.57 11.61 -1.73
CA MET A 1 -16.26 10.24 -2.21
C MET A 1 -17.55 9.62 -2.74
N ASN A 2 -17.50 8.82 -3.82
CA ASN A 2 -18.66 7.99 -4.19
C ASN A 2 -18.82 6.83 -3.18
N ALA A 3 -19.95 6.11 -3.21
CA ALA A 3 -20.23 5.02 -2.27
C ALA A 3 -20.09 3.62 -2.90
N THR A 4 -19.86 3.49 -4.20
CA THR A 4 -19.89 2.18 -4.88
C THR A 4 -18.71 1.28 -4.53
N TRP A 5 -17.68 1.80 -3.87
CA TRP A 5 -16.51 1.03 -3.42
C TRP A 5 -16.67 0.43 -2.01
N VAL A 6 -17.71 0.81 -1.26
CA VAL A 6 -17.81 0.47 0.16
C VAL A 6 -18.00 -1.02 0.40
N GLY A 7 -18.54 -1.77 -0.58
CA GLY A 7 -18.71 -3.23 -0.64
C GLY A 7 -18.32 -3.98 0.64
N GLU A 8 -17.18 -4.67 0.63
CA GLU A 8 -16.68 -5.41 1.79
C GLU A 8 -15.86 -4.58 2.80
N ARG A 9 -15.75 -3.26 2.57
CA ARG A 9 -14.90 -2.37 3.38
C ARG A 9 -15.64 -1.70 4.53
N VAL A 10 -16.96 -1.60 4.46
CA VAL A 10 -17.79 -1.00 5.52
C VAL A 10 -18.83 -2.03 5.97
N ALA A 11 -18.73 -2.45 7.24
CA ALA A 11 -19.67 -3.41 7.82
C ALA A 11 -21.08 -2.82 7.92
N ALA A 12 -22.08 -3.57 7.49
CA ALA A 12 -23.48 -3.21 7.72
C ALA A 12 -23.87 -3.46 9.20
N PRO A 13 -24.55 -2.53 9.87
CA PRO A 13 -24.95 -2.71 11.26
C PRO A 13 -26.12 -3.71 11.40
N ASP A 14 -26.03 -4.61 12.38
CA ASP A 14 -27.16 -5.41 12.88
C ASP A 14 -27.62 -4.83 14.22
N VAL A 15 -28.76 -4.13 14.20
CA VAL A 15 -29.31 -3.45 15.38
C VAL A 15 -29.61 -4.42 16.52
N LYS A 16 -30.09 -5.63 16.23
CA LYS A 16 -30.40 -6.62 17.27
C LYS A 16 -29.12 -7.12 17.93
N LEU A 17 -28.08 -7.37 17.14
CA LEU A 17 -26.77 -7.77 17.64
C LEU A 17 -26.15 -6.66 18.50
N LEU A 18 -26.25 -5.40 18.05
CA LEU A 18 -25.75 -4.23 18.79
C LEU A 18 -26.44 -4.09 20.15
N VAL A 19 -27.78 -4.10 20.18
CA VAL A 19 -28.54 -4.01 21.42
C VAL A 19 -28.19 -5.17 22.37
N ARG A 20 -28.12 -6.39 21.85
CA ARG A 20 -27.71 -7.56 22.64
C ARG A 20 -26.32 -7.38 23.26
N ASN A 21 -25.35 -6.93 22.47
CA ASN A 21 -23.98 -6.74 22.94
C ASN A 21 -23.89 -5.66 24.03
N VAL A 22 -24.62 -4.55 23.87
CA VAL A 22 -24.69 -3.49 24.89
C VAL A 22 -25.30 -4.01 26.18
N VAL A 23 -26.46 -4.68 26.11
CA VAL A 23 -27.16 -5.22 27.30
C VAL A 23 -26.31 -6.25 28.04
N LEU A 24 -25.57 -7.09 27.30
CA LEU A 24 -24.74 -8.16 27.87
C LEU A 24 -23.31 -7.72 28.22
N GLY A 25 -22.93 -6.46 27.97
CA GLY A 25 -21.54 -6.01 28.13
C GLY A 25 -20.54 -6.80 27.26
N LYS A 26 -21.00 -7.30 26.11
CA LYS A 26 -20.22 -8.18 25.23
C LYS A 26 -19.53 -7.37 24.13
N VAL A 27 -18.22 -7.56 23.99
CA VAL A 27 -17.45 -7.04 22.86
C VAL A 27 -17.63 -7.95 21.64
N ALA A 28 -17.91 -7.37 20.48
CA ALA A 28 -17.97 -8.11 19.23
C ALA A 28 -16.56 -8.58 18.79
N GLY A 29 -16.46 -9.77 18.19
CA GLY A 29 -15.19 -10.28 17.68
C GLY A 29 -14.73 -9.60 16.40
N ASN A 30 -13.57 -10.03 15.90
CA ASN A 30 -13.01 -9.53 14.65
C ASN A 30 -13.93 -9.80 13.45
N TRP A 31 -14.02 -8.85 12.53
CA TRP A 31 -14.84 -8.91 11.32
C TRP A 31 -14.00 -8.65 10.07
N GLY A 32 -14.44 -9.21 8.94
CA GLY A 32 -13.90 -8.91 7.61
C GLY A 32 -12.97 -10.00 7.03
N PRO A 33 -12.61 -9.88 5.74
CA PRO A 33 -11.83 -10.90 5.01
C PRO A 33 -10.41 -11.09 5.57
N ASN A 34 -9.95 -10.18 6.45
CA ASN A 34 -8.62 -10.20 7.05
C ASN A 34 -8.63 -10.69 8.52
N ALA A 35 -9.70 -11.37 8.96
CA ALA A 35 -9.80 -11.90 10.33
C ALA A 35 -8.63 -12.85 10.70
N THR A 36 -8.06 -13.51 9.70
CA THR A 36 -6.74 -14.14 9.77
C THR A 36 -5.94 -13.75 8.53
N PHE A 37 -4.65 -13.53 8.67
CA PHE A 37 -3.76 -13.25 7.55
C PHE A 37 -2.38 -13.90 7.78
N ARG A 38 -1.62 -14.05 6.70
CA ARG A 38 -0.23 -14.54 6.76
C ARG A 38 0.73 -13.39 6.50
N PHE A 39 1.82 -13.35 7.24
CA PHE A 39 2.90 -12.40 7.04
C PHE A 39 4.23 -13.16 6.81
N PRO A 40 5.11 -12.69 5.91
CA PRO A 40 6.41 -13.34 5.69
C PRO A 40 7.25 -13.35 6.95
N ALA A 41 7.86 -14.50 7.26
CA ALA A 41 8.80 -14.58 8.38
C ALA A 41 9.97 -13.60 8.21
N HIS A 42 10.48 -13.40 7.00
CA HIS A 42 11.63 -12.52 6.74
C HIS A 42 11.37 -11.56 5.56
N GLY A 43 12.04 -10.41 5.60
CA GLY A 43 12.03 -9.42 4.51
C GLY A 43 10.76 -8.58 4.39
N GLY A 44 9.82 -8.73 5.34
CA GLY A 44 8.51 -8.09 5.30
C GLY A 44 7.74 -8.37 4.00
N THR A 45 6.72 -7.56 3.71
CA THR A 45 5.91 -7.70 2.48
C THR A 45 6.76 -7.61 1.20
N GLY A 46 7.84 -6.83 1.20
CA GLY A 46 8.77 -6.73 0.07
C GLY A 46 9.46 -8.05 -0.27
N GLY A 47 9.71 -8.90 0.73
CA GLY A 47 10.28 -10.24 0.55
C GLY A 47 9.46 -11.13 -0.37
N ILE A 48 8.12 -11.01 -0.36
CA ILE A 48 7.22 -11.75 -1.27
C ILE A 48 7.56 -11.41 -2.72
N TRP A 49 7.57 -10.12 -3.06
CA TRP A 49 7.76 -9.67 -4.44
C TRP A 49 9.18 -9.92 -4.95
N ILE A 50 10.19 -9.81 -4.08
CA ILE A 50 11.56 -10.21 -4.41
C ILE A 50 11.62 -11.71 -4.71
N ALA A 51 10.97 -12.56 -3.91
CA ALA A 51 10.95 -14.00 -4.14
C ALA A 51 10.22 -14.37 -5.44
N VAL A 52 9.07 -13.74 -5.73
CA VAL A 52 8.34 -13.93 -6.99
C VAL A 52 9.17 -13.45 -8.19
N ALA A 53 9.80 -12.28 -8.12
CA ALA A 53 10.64 -11.78 -9.21
C ALA A 53 11.80 -12.71 -9.54
N LYS A 54 12.38 -13.38 -8.53
CA LYS A 54 13.45 -14.38 -8.71
C LYS A 54 13.01 -15.64 -9.45
N THR A 55 11.70 -15.92 -9.59
CA THR A 55 11.22 -17.06 -10.39
C THR A 55 11.13 -16.74 -11.88
N LEU A 56 11.35 -15.48 -12.28
CA LEU A 56 11.30 -15.04 -13.68
C LEU A 56 12.65 -15.25 -14.37
N GLU A 57 12.63 -15.47 -15.69
CA GLU A 57 13.86 -15.50 -16.48
C GLU A 57 14.56 -14.13 -16.45
N ALA A 58 15.74 -14.05 -15.84
CA ALA A 58 16.45 -12.78 -15.63
C ALA A 58 16.65 -11.97 -16.92
N LYS A 59 16.93 -12.64 -18.05
CA LYS A 59 17.08 -12.01 -19.39
C LYS A 59 15.82 -11.32 -19.92
N LYS A 60 14.65 -11.63 -19.36
CA LYS A 60 13.35 -11.01 -19.68
C LYS A 60 12.95 -9.94 -18.67
N THR A 61 13.84 -9.61 -17.74
CA THR A 61 13.61 -8.57 -16.72
C THR A 61 14.61 -7.43 -16.89
N ARG A 62 14.22 -6.23 -16.47
CA ARG A 62 15.07 -5.04 -16.52
C ARG A 62 14.72 -4.12 -15.36
N PHE A 63 15.38 -4.34 -14.22
CA PHE A 63 15.16 -3.59 -12.99
C PHE A 63 16.32 -2.65 -12.70
N GLY A 64 16.00 -1.41 -12.32
CA GLY A 64 16.97 -0.36 -12.01
C GLY A 64 16.75 0.88 -12.87
N GLU A 65 17.59 1.89 -12.64
CA GLU A 65 17.46 3.21 -13.28
C GLU A 65 17.55 3.16 -14.82
N HIS A 66 18.32 2.21 -15.36
CA HIS A 66 18.42 1.96 -16.80
C HIS A 66 17.14 1.36 -17.43
N GLY A 67 16.23 0.84 -16.60
CA GLY A 67 14.91 0.35 -17.01
C GLY A 67 13.80 1.39 -16.92
N THR A 68 14.09 2.60 -16.43
CA THR A 68 13.11 3.68 -16.31
C THR A 68 12.58 4.07 -17.68
N VAL A 69 11.26 4.05 -17.84
CA VAL A 69 10.56 4.56 -19.03
C VAL A 69 10.60 6.08 -19.01
N THR A 70 11.01 6.68 -20.13
CA THR A 70 11.06 8.15 -20.29
C THR A 70 10.07 8.65 -21.32
N LYS A 71 9.63 7.81 -22.27
CA LYS A 71 8.62 8.14 -23.26
C LYS A 71 7.90 6.90 -23.77
N VAL A 72 6.60 7.04 -24.06
CA VAL A 72 5.76 6.02 -24.72
C VAL A 72 5.19 6.59 -26.01
N ASP A 73 5.65 6.09 -27.16
CA ASP A 73 5.08 6.43 -28.47
C ASP A 73 4.04 5.37 -28.84
N ALA A 74 2.76 5.69 -28.62
CA ALA A 74 1.65 4.76 -28.84
C ALA A 74 1.39 4.48 -30.32
N GLU A 75 1.52 5.50 -31.18
CA GLU A 75 1.29 5.37 -32.62
C GLU A 75 2.33 4.46 -33.28
N LYS A 76 3.60 4.57 -32.88
CA LYS A 76 4.68 3.71 -33.39
C LYS A 76 4.88 2.44 -32.58
N LYS A 77 4.13 2.25 -31.50
CA LYS A 77 4.27 1.17 -30.51
C LYS A 77 5.69 0.98 -29.98
N LYS A 78 6.27 2.07 -29.46
CA LYS A 78 7.63 2.12 -28.91
C LYS A 78 7.66 2.67 -27.49
N VAL A 79 8.51 2.10 -26.65
CA VAL A 79 8.85 2.62 -25.32
C VAL A 79 10.32 2.99 -25.31
N HIS A 80 10.62 4.22 -24.90
CA HIS A 80 11.99 4.72 -24.75
C HIS A 80 12.38 4.62 -23.28
N LEU A 81 13.57 4.09 -23.04
CA LEU A 81 14.14 3.94 -21.71
C LEU A 81 15.22 4.99 -21.44
N LYS A 82 15.56 5.18 -20.17
CA LYS A 82 16.52 6.20 -19.73
C LYS A 82 17.93 6.03 -20.30
N ASP A 83 18.35 4.80 -20.60
CA ASP A 83 19.66 4.54 -21.20
C ASP A 83 19.68 4.67 -22.74
N GLY A 84 18.59 5.12 -23.34
CA GLY A 84 18.43 5.25 -24.79
C GLY A 84 17.91 3.99 -25.48
N THR A 85 17.74 2.87 -24.76
CA THR A 85 17.12 1.66 -25.32
C THR A 85 15.70 1.96 -25.80
N VAL A 86 15.34 1.38 -26.96
CA VAL A 86 13.98 1.45 -27.52
C VAL A 86 13.39 0.04 -27.57
N VAL A 87 12.24 -0.15 -26.94
CA VAL A 87 11.51 -1.41 -26.90
C VAL A 87 10.27 -1.29 -27.78
N ASN A 88 10.15 -2.13 -28.80
CA ASN A 88 8.94 -2.23 -29.61
C ASN A 88 7.95 -3.20 -28.93
N TYR A 89 6.65 -2.95 -29.04
CA TYR A 89 5.63 -3.83 -28.48
C TYR A 89 4.49 -4.12 -29.46
N GLY A 90 3.83 -5.28 -29.28
CA GLY A 90 2.55 -5.57 -29.92
C GLY A 90 1.38 -5.02 -29.10
N SER A 91 1.38 -5.37 -27.81
CA SER A 91 0.50 -4.83 -26.76
C SER A 91 1.34 -4.41 -25.57
N LEU A 92 0.90 -3.40 -24.83
CA LEU A 92 1.59 -2.86 -23.65
C LEU A 92 0.70 -2.97 -22.41
N ILE A 93 1.20 -3.63 -21.36
CA ILE A 93 0.60 -3.53 -20.03
C ILE A 93 1.38 -2.50 -19.23
N SER A 94 0.74 -1.38 -18.91
CA SER A 94 1.33 -0.33 -18.08
C SER A 94 0.81 -0.42 -16.66
N THR A 95 1.71 -0.38 -15.68
CA THR A 95 1.37 -0.42 -14.25
C THR A 95 1.85 0.81 -13.46
N MET A 96 2.44 1.79 -14.15
CA MET A 96 2.65 3.12 -13.58
C MET A 96 1.31 3.83 -13.37
N SER A 97 1.32 4.96 -12.69
CA SER A 97 0.11 5.76 -12.54
C SER A 97 -0.35 6.32 -13.91
N ILE A 98 -1.66 6.34 -14.14
CA ILE A 98 -2.23 6.69 -15.44
C ILE A 98 -1.96 8.15 -15.84
N ASP A 99 -1.81 9.04 -14.87
CA ASP A 99 -1.34 10.42 -15.05
C ASP A 99 0.10 10.47 -15.56
N HIS A 100 1.04 9.76 -14.93
CA HIS A 100 2.42 9.66 -15.42
C HIS A 100 2.52 8.96 -16.78
N LEU A 101 1.64 7.99 -17.05
CA LEU A 101 1.55 7.39 -18.39
C LEU A 101 1.14 8.44 -19.43
N ALA A 102 0.13 9.27 -19.13
CA ALA A 102 -0.33 10.33 -20.00
C ALA A 102 0.74 11.40 -20.27
N GLU A 103 1.53 11.74 -19.25
CA GLU A 103 2.71 12.61 -19.38
C GLU A 103 3.79 11.96 -20.26
N SER A 104 4.13 10.70 -20.00
CA SER A 104 5.14 9.94 -20.74
C SER A 104 4.76 9.73 -22.21
N MET A 105 3.47 9.72 -22.51
CA MET A 105 2.96 9.68 -23.88
C MET A 105 2.98 11.06 -24.56
N GLY A 106 3.04 12.15 -23.80
CA GLY A 106 2.80 13.50 -24.32
C GLY A 106 1.36 13.67 -24.83
N ASP A 107 0.41 12.90 -24.28
CA ASP A 107 -0.97 12.82 -24.77
C ASP A 107 -1.87 13.80 -24.02
N ALA A 108 -2.10 14.97 -24.62
CA ALA A 108 -2.90 16.03 -24.01
C ALA A 108 -4.37 15.62 -23.79
N GLN A 109 -4.91 14.74 -24.63
CA GLN A 109 -6.29 14.25 -24.50
C GLN A 109 -6.41 13.34 -23.27
N LEU A 110 -5.50 12.38 -23.13
CA LEU A 110 -5.46 11.50 -21.97
C LEU A 110 -5.17 12.28 -20.68
N GLN A 111 -4.26 13.24 -20.70
CA GLN A 111 -4.01 14.11 -19.55
C GLN A 111 -5.29 14.83 -19.11
N GLN A 112 -6.08 15.34 -20.05
CA GLN A 112 -7.37 16.00 -19.76
C GLN A 112 -8.38 15.02 -19.15
N MET A 113 -8.47 13.78 -19.65
CA MET A 113 -9.33 12.74 -19.08
C MET A 113 -8.92 12.38 -17.65
N CYS A 114 -7.62 12.42 -17.34
CA CYS A 114 -7.09 12.08 -16.01
C CYS A 114 -7.23 13.22 -14.98
N LYS A 115 -7.42 14.48 -15.39
CA LYS A 115 -7.51 15.64 -14.46
C LYS A 115 -8.51 15.48 -13.30
N PRO A 116 -9.70 14.86 -13.47
CA PRO A 116 -10.65 14.67 -12.37
C PRO A 116 -10.24 13.57 -11.37
N LEU A 117 -9.22 12.76 -11.69
CA LEU A 117 -8.71 11.77 -10.76
C LEU A 117 -8.01 12.47 -9.60
N PHE A 118 -8.29 12.00 -8.39
CA PHE A 118 -7.77 12.61 -7.17
C PHE A 118 -7.12 11.55 -6.30
N TYR A 119 -5.90 11.80 -5.82
CA TYR A 119 -5.20 10.92 -4.88
C TYR A 119 -4.78 11.67 -3.63
N SER A 120 -4.45 10.93 -2.58
CA SER A 120 -3.79 11.46 -1.40
C SER A 120 -2.40 10.85 -1.26
N SER A 121 -1.43 11.65 -0.85
CA SER A 121 -0.12 11.17 -0.44
C SER A 121 -0.19 10.45 0.90
N THR A 122 0.81 9.61 1.17
CA THR A 122 0.92 8.87 2.43
C THR A 122 2.33 9.00 2.98
N ASN A 123 2.40 9.52 4.20
CA ASN A 123 3.62 9.55 4.99
C ASN A 123 3.64 8.32 5.88
N VAL A 124 4.69 7.51 5.74
CA VAL A 124 4.93 6.34 6.58
C VAL A 124 6.00 6.69 7.59
N ILE A 125 5.67 6.55 8.86
CA ILE A 125 6.56 6.82 9.98
C ILE A 125 6.81 5.52 10.72
N GLY A 126 8.07 5.21 11.01
CA GLY A 126 8.46 4.05 11.81
C GLY A 126 9.12 4.50 13.10
N VAL A 127 8.74 3.89 14.22
CA VAL A 127 9.33 4.12 15.54
C VAL A 127 9.75 2.77 16.12
N GLY A 128 11.06 2.61 16.33
CA GLY A 128 11.65 1.46 17.01
C GLY A 128 11.91 1.80 18.48
N VAL A 129 11.47 0.94 19.38
CA VAL A 129 11.42 1.18 20.82
C VAL A 129 12.21 0.09 21.54
N HIS A 130 13.03 0.50 22.50
CA HIS A 130 13.74 -0.42 23.39
C HIS A 130 12.80 -0.98 24.47
N GLY A 131 13.03 -2.24 24.84
CA GLY A 131 12.29 -2.93 25.88
C GLY A 131 11.34 -3.99 25.34
N GLU A 132 10.68 -4.69 26.26
CA GLU A 132 9.64 -5.64 25.91
C GLU A 132 8.37 -4.91 25.47
N ARG A 133 7.64 -5.52 24.54
CA ARG A 133 6.35 -4.99 24.11
C ARG A 133 5.40 -4.95 25.31
N PRO A 134 4.78 -3.80 25.63
CA PRO A 134 3.90 -3.67 26.79
C PRO A 134 2.67 -4.59 26.74
N GLY A 135 2.23 -5.07 27.91
CA GLY A 135 1.02 -5.90 28.04
C GLY A 135 -0.26 -5.21 27.55
N ARG A 136 -0.35 -3.88 27.69
CA ARG A 136 -1.45 -3.06 27.17
C ARG A 136 -1.58 -3.11 25.63
N ILE A 137 -0.48 -3.36 24.92
CA ILE A 137 -0.46 -3.51 23.46
C ILE A 137 -0.90 -4.92 23.08
N GLY A 138 -0.31 -5.95 23.69
CA GLY A 138 -0.71 -7.34 23.48
C GLY A 138 -0.60 -7.78 22.02
N ASP A 139 -1.61 -8.49 21.53
CA ASP A 139 -1.71 -9.09 20.19
C ASP A 139 -2.28 -8.16 19.11
N LYS A 140 -2.47 -6.87 19.42
CA LYS A 140 -2.98 -5.86 18.48
C LYS A 140 -2.17 -5.89 17.18
N CYS A 141 -2.87 -5.97 16.06
CA CYS A 141 -2.25 -5.93 14.73
C CYS A 141 -2.14 -4.48 14.23
N TRP A 142 -3.28 -3.89 13.88
CA TRP A 142 -3.41 -2.48 13.54
C TRP A 142 -4.53 -1.82 14.36
N LEU A 143 -4.41 -0.51 14.50
CA LEU A 143 -5.24 0.35 15.34
C LEU A 143 -5.70 1.55 14.51
N TYR A 144 -6.96 1.94 14.68
CA TYR A 144 -7.53 3.11 14.02
C TYR A 144 -7.68 4.25 15.02
N PHE A 145 -7.42 5.47 14.56
CA PHE A 145 -7.50 6.68 15.35
C PHE A 145 -8.37 7.68 14.60
N VAL A 146 -9.46 8.07 15.25
CA VAL A 146 -10.48 8.98 14.69
C VAL A 146 -10.50 10.34 15.39
N GLU A 147 -9.89 10.42 16.57
CA GLU A 147 -9.71 11.65 17.34
C GLU A 147 -8.59 12.52 16.75
N ASP A 148 -8.53 13.77 17.15
CA ASP A 148 -7.53 14.76 16.71
C ASP A 148 -6.31 14.86 17.64
N ASN A 149 -6.20 13.97 18.64
CA ASN A 149 -5.07 13.89 19.57
C ASN A 149 -3.81 13.26 18.97
N CYS A 150 -3.86 12.78 17.72
CA CYS A 150 -2.71 12.29 16.97
C CYS A 150 -2.87 12.57 15.46
N PRO A 151 -1.76 12.67 14.68
CA PRO A 151 -1.83 12.99 13.26
C PRO A 151 -2.10 11.77 12.35
N PHE A 152 -1.88 10.56 12.86
CA PHE A 152 -1.97 9.30 12.11
C PHE A 152 -3.37 8.72 12.19
N TYR A 153 -3.89 8.22 11.05
CA TYR A 153 -5.19 7.54 11.02
C TYR A 153 -5.08 6.05 11.35
N ARG A 154 -3.86 5.49 11.26
CA ARG A 154 -3.57 4.09 11.54
C ARG A 154 -2.19 3.91 12.17
N ALA A 155 -2.11 3.03 13.17
CA ALA A 155 -0.86 2.48 13.70
C ALA A 155 -0.86 0.95 13.54
N THR A 156 0.31 0.37 13.30
CA THR A 156 0.53 -1.07 13.21
C THR A 156 1.66 -1.46 14.15
N ILE A 157 1.44 -2.45 15.00
CA ILE A 157 2.49 -3.01 15.86
C ILE A 157 3.31 -3.98 14.99
N PHE A 158 4.21 -3.43 14.18
CA PHE A 158 4.84 -4.17 13.08
C PHE A 158 5.74 -5.31 13.57
N SER A 159 6.27 -5.18 14.78
CA SER A 159 7.00 -6.24 15.50
C SER A 159 6.15 -7.46 15.88
N ASN A 160 4.82 -7.35 15.88
CA ASN A 160 3.92 -8.49 16.11
C ASN A 160 3.83 -9.41 14.89
N TYR A 161 4.16 -8.91 13.70
CA TYR A 161 3.96 -9.65 12.45
C TYR A 161 5.08 -10.65 12.20
N SER A 162 6.29 -10.34 12.66
CA SER A 162 7.44 -11.25 12.65
C SER A 162 8.49 -10.79 13.66
N PRO A 163 9.16 -11.72 14.39
CA PRO A 163 10.29 -11.38 15.24
C PRO A 163 11.49 -10.82 14.47
N PHE A 164 11.52 -10.99 13.14
CA PHE A 164 12.61 -10.53 12.26
C PHE A 164 12.34 -9.15 11.63
N ASN A 165 11.25 -8.47 12.02
CA ASN A 165 10.99 -7.08 11.64
C ASN A 165 11.75 -6.07 12.53
N GLN A 166 12.52 -6.55 13.49
CA GLN A 166 13.32 -5.78 14.43
C GLN A 166 14.64 -6.52 14.72
N PRO A 167 15.65 -5.83 15.27
CA PRO A 167 16.88 -6.49 15.69
C PRO A 167 16.63 -7.57 16.75
N ASN A 168 17.53 -8.54 16.81
CA ASN A 168 17.53 -9.52 17.89
C ASN A 168 17.87 -8.84 19.24
N LYS A 169 17.59 -9.54 20.35
CA LYS A 169 17.81 -9.02 21.71
C LYS A 169 19.28 -8.72 22.04
N ASP A 170 20.23 -9.35 21.35
CA ASP A 170 21.66 -9.18 21.64
C ASP A 170 22.27 -7.98 20.90
N ALA A 171 21.58 -7.48 19.86
CA ALA A 171 21.96 -6.27 19.16
C ALA A 171 21.94 -5.09 20.13
N LYS A 172 23.02 -4.30 20.16
CA LYS A 172 23.14 -3.13 21.02
C LYS A 172 22.88 -1.85 20.24
N LEU A 173 21.89 -1.07 20.66
CA LEU A 173 21.55 0.20 20.05
C LEU A 173 21.55 1.32 21.09
N PRO A 174 22.05 2.53 20.75
CA PRO A 174 21.90 3.69 21.62
C PRO A 174 20.49 4.23 21.54
N THR A 175 20.00 4.76 22.64
CA THR A 175 18.74 5.51 22.68
C THR A 175 18.94 6.86 22.00
N LYS A 176 18.04 7.21 21.06
CA LYS A 176 18.08 8.48 20.32
C LYS A 176 17.39 9.59 21.09
N GLN A 177 16.21 9.30 21.64
CA GLN A 177 15.41 10.20 22.45
C GLN A 177 14.42 9.39 23.30
N LEU A 178 13.85 10.03 24.31
CA LEU A 178 12.66 9.52 24.99
C LEU A 178 11.40 9.89 24.18
N ALA A 179 10.29 9.19 24.41
CA ALA A 179 9.02 9.47 23.75
C ALA A 179 8.49 10.89 24.08
N ASN A 180 8.82 11.43 25.26
CA ASN A 180 8.53 12.82 25.63
C ASN A 180 9.45 13.88 24.97
N GLY A 181 10.34 13.48 24.05
CA GLY A 181 11.24 14.36 23.32
C GLY A 181 12.51 14.78 24.07
N LYS A 182 12.69 14.37 25.34
CA LYS A 182 13.92 14.63 26.09
C LYS A 182 15.07 13.74 25.62
N LYS A 183 16.29 14.21 25.85
CA LYS A 183 17.51 13.41 25.66
C LYS A 183 17.56 12.26 26.67
N PRO A 184 18.09 11.08 26.30
CA PRO A 184 18.30 10.00 27.24
C PRO A 184 19.39 10.35 28.25
N ALA A 185 19.37 9.69 29.42
CA ALA A 185 20.38 9.88 30.46
C ALA A 185 21.78 9.41 30.03
N SER A 186 21.87 8.46 29.10
CA SER A 186 23.12 7.97 28.53
C SER A 186 22.93 7.68 27.03
N SER A 187 24.01 7.87 26.26
CA SER A 187 24.10 7.49 24.85
C SER A 187 24.78 6.13 24.63
N GLU A 188 25.09 5.40 25.70
CA GLU A 188 25.70 4.08 25.60
C GLU A 188 24.74 3.06 24.96
N PRO A 189 25.19 2.28 23.96
CA PRO A 189 24.37 1.25 23.36
C PRO A 189 23.99 0.14 24.35
N LYS A 190 22.68 -0.13 24.48
CA LYS A 190 22.14 -1.20 25.32
C LYS A 190 21.63 -2.34 24.44
N PRO A 191 21.75 -3.62 24.88
CA PRO A 191 21.06 -4.72 24.21
C PRO A 191 19.54 -4.52 24.28
N GLY A 192 18.80 -5.23 23.44
CA GLY A 192 17.34 -5.23 23.43
C GLY A 192 16.72 -5.93 24.66
N PRO A 193 15.48 -6.42 24.57
CA PRO A 193 14.67 -6.60 23.35
C PRO A 193 14.19 -5.28 22.74
N TYR A 194 13.61 -5.38 21.54
CA TYR A 194 13.06 -4.25 20.80
C TYR A 194 11.67 -4.59 20.28
N TRP A 195 10.84 -3.57 20.13
CA TRP A 195 9.58 -3.65 19.40
C TRP A 195 9.43 -2.43 18.48
N SER A 196 8.43 -2.46 17.59
CA SER A 196 8.27 -1.43 16.57
C SER A 196 6.81 -1.11 16.27
N ILE A 197 6.59 0.18 16.00
CA ILE A 197 5.30 0.75 15.56
C ILE A 197 5.51 1.40 14.19
N MET A 198 4.59 1.14 13.26
CA MET A 198 4.49 1.80 11.97
C MET A 198 3.21 2.61 11.91
N LEU A 199 3.31 3.86 11.47
CA LEU A 199 2.23 4.84 11.42
C LEU A 199 2.01 5.30 9.99
N GLU A 200 0.76 5.66 9.68
CA GLU A 200 0.37 6.23 8.40
C GLU A 200 -0.38 7.55 8.60
N VAL A 201 0.10 8.60 7.91
CA VAL A 201 -0.49 9.93 7.91
C VAL A 201 -0.83 10.31 6.46
N SER A 202 -2.10 10.65 6.20
CA SER A 202 -2.56 11.09 4.89
C SER A 202 -2.28 12.57 4.66
N GLU A 203 -2.01 12.92 3.41
CA GLU A 203 -1.73 14.29 2.95
C GLU A 203 -2.44 14.56 1.63
N SER A 204 -3.03 15.74 1.49
CA SER A 204 -3.63 16.22 0.23
C SER A 204 -3.74 17.74 0.26
N SER A 205 -4.22 18.34 -0.83
CA SER A 205 -4.57 19.77 -0.85
C SER A 205 -5.60 20.17 0.22
N TYR A 206 -6.44 19.23 0.68
CA TYR A 206 -7.44 19.46 1.73
C TYR A 206 -6.93 19.14 3.14
N LYS A 207 -5.78 18.45 3.25
CA LYS A 207 -5.16 18.07 4.53
C LYS A 207 -3.65 18.19 4.38
N PRO A 208 -3.10 19.41 4.46
CA PRO A 208 -1.66 19.61 4.36
C PRO A 208 -0.94 18.98 5.55
N VAL A 209 0.32 18.60 5.33
CA VAL A 209 1.20 18.04 6.36
C VAL A 209 2.47 18.90 6.43
N ARG A 210 2.87 19.28 7.65
CA ARG A 210 4.15 19.94 7.91
C ARG A 210 5.22 18.88 8.10
N HIS A 211 6.01 18.64 7.05
CA HIS A 211 6.97 17.53 7.00
C HIS A 211 8.10 17.69 8.03
N GLU A 212 8.45 18.92 8.38
CA GLU A 212 9.51 19.25 9.33
C GLU A 212 9.17 18.82 10.77
N THR A 213 7.89 18.87 11.14
CA THR A 213 7.43 18.52 12.51
C THR A 213 6.77 17.14 12.57
N LEU A 214 6.43 16.54 11.43
CA LEU A 214 5.61 15.34 11.34
C LEU A 214 6.08 14.18 12.24
N LEU A 215 7.39 13.92 12.28
CA LEU A 215 7.95 12.85 13.12
C LEU A 215 7.70 13.12 14.60
N ALA A 216 7.97 14.34 15.06
CA ALA A 216 7.75 14.74 16.45
C ALA A 216 6.27 14.71 16.80
N ASP A 217 5.41 15.21 15.91
CA ASP A 217 3.95 15.20 16.06
C ASP A 217 3.42 13.75 16.16
N CYS A 218 3.98 12.82 15.38
CA CYS A 218 3.63 11.40 15.45
C CYS A 218 4.08 10.77 16.77
N ILE A 219 5.28 11.05 17.25
CA ILE A 219 5.78 10.53 18.54
C ILE A 219 4.92 11.06 19.69
N GLN A 220 4.57 12.35 19.68
CA GLN A 220 3.66 12.92 20.66
C GLN A 220 2.27 12.27 20.57
N GLY A 221 1.77 12.02 19.36
CA GLY A 221 0.51 11.29 19.15
C GLY A 221 0.54 9.87 19.71
N LEU A 222 1.68 9.18 19.66
CA LEU A 222 1.86 7.86 20.29
C LEU A 222 1.72 7.93 21.81
N VAL A 223 2.24 8.99 22.44
CA VAL A 223 2.07 9.24 23.89
C VAL A 223 0.62 9.57 24.22
N ASN A 224 0.01 10.49 23.47
CA ASN A 224 -1.39 10.90 23.68
C ASN A 224 -2.39 9.74 23.58
N THR A 225 -2.06 8.72 22.77
CA THR A 225 -2.89 7.54 22.54
C THR A 225 -2.52 6.34 23.43
N ASN A 226 -1.64 6.53 24.41
CA ASN A 226 -1.12 5.50 25.32
C ASN A 226 -0.45 4.31 24.60
N LEU A 227 -0.01 4.51 23.36
CA LEU A 227 0.82 3.52 22.67
C LEU A 227 2.25 3.55 23.21
N LEU A 228 2.77 4.74 23.51
CA LEU A 228 4.03 4.91 24.23
C LEU A 228 3.82 5.55 25.59
N GLU A 229 4.64 5.15 26.57
CA GLU A 229 4.80 5.93 27.80
C GLU A 229 5.84 7.05 27.57
N PRO A 230 5.76 8.19 28.27
CA PRO A 230 6.66 9.33 28.06
C PRO A 230 8.15 8.99 28.21
N GLU A 231 8.49 8.03 29.07
CA GLU A 231 9.86 7.59 29.38
C GLU A 231 10.38 6.46 28.48
N GLU A 232 9.57 5.94 27.55
CA GLU A 232 10.02 4.86 26.66
C GLU A 232 11.14 5.34 25.72
N GLU A 233 12.15 4.48 25.56
CA GLU A 233 13.40 4.79 24.87
C GLU A 233 13.26 4.48 23.35
N ILE A 234 13.31 5.53 22.52
CA ILE A 234 13.26 5.40 21.06
C ILE A 234 14.68 5.16 20.54
N VAL A 235 14.88 4.05 19.84
CA VAL A 235 16.19 3.63 19.29
C VAL A 235 16.27 3.79 17.77
N SER A 236 15.13 3.86 17.08
CA SER A 236 15.08 4.04 15.63
C SER A 236 13.89 4.87 15.21
N THR A 237 14.08 5.63 14.13
CA THR A 237 13.04 6.45 13.50
C THR A 237 13.16 6.32 12.00
N TYR A 238 12.02 6.37 11.32
CA TYR A 238 11.91 6.29 9.87
C TYR A 238 10.82 7.24 9.39
N VAL A 239 11.06 7.95 8.28
CA VAL A 239 10.04 8.78 7.62
C VAL A 239 10.21 8.60 6.11
N ARG A 240 9.12 8.29 5.42
CA ARG A 240 9.07 8.30 3.96
C ARG A 240 7.72 8.78 3.47
N ARG A 241 7.75 9.77 2.57
CA ARG A 241 6.57 10.21 1.82
C ARG A 241 6.43 9.40 0.54
N PHE A 242 5.21 8.96 0.26
CA PHE A 242 4.80 8.41 -1.02
C PHE A 242 3.79 9.38 -1.65
N ASP A 243 4.12 9.92 -2.83
CA ASP A 243 3.28 10.91 -3.50
C ASP A 243 1.92 10.32 -3.88
N HIS A 244 1.92 9.28 -4.71
CA HIS A 244 0.73 8.45 -4.96
C HIS A 244 0.54 7.44 -3.82
N GLY A 245 -0.11 7.91 -2.74
CA GLY A 245 -0.45 7.10 -1.57
C GLY A 245 -1.73 6.29 -1.80
N TYR A 246 -2.89 6.94 -1.81
CA TYR A 246 -4.19 6.31 -2.06
C TYR A 246 -4.91 6.88 -3.29
N PRO A 247 -5.40 6.01 -4.20
CA PRO A 247 -6.32 6.41 -5.25
C PRO A 247 -7.69 6.74 -4.64
N THR A 248 -8.07 8.01 -4.57
CA THR A 248 -9.30 8.44 -3.89
C THR A 248 -10.53 8.04 -4.74
N PRO A 249 -11.55 7.43 -4.13
CA PRO A 249 -12.82 7.16 -4.80
C PRO A 249 -13.68 8.43 -4.85
N SER A 250 -13.25 9.45 -5.60
CA SER A 250 -14.00 10.69 -5.84
C SER A 250 -15.31 10.42 -6.60
N LEU A 251 -16.22 11.40 -6.65
CA LEU A 251 -17.49 11.24 -7.40
C LEU A 251 -17.21 11.12 -8.90
N GLU A 252 -16.17 11.81 -9.36
CA GLU A 252 -15.76 11.96 -10.74
C GLU A 252 -14.93 10.77 -11.24
N ARG A 253 -14.36 9.97 -10.33
CA ARG A 253 -13.44 8.86 -10.64
C ARG A 253 -13.97 7.94 -11.75
N ASN A 254 -15.20 7.45 -11.61
CA ASN A 254 -15.74 6.45 -12.53
C ASN A 254 -15.93 7.03 -13.94
N GLY A 255 -16.39 8.29 -14.05
CA GLY A 255 -16.53 8.96 -15.34
C GLY A 255 -15.18 9.11 -16.04
N ALA A 256 -14.18 9.63 -15.32
CA ALA A 256 -12.82 9.78 -15.85
C ALA A 256 -12.22 8.44 -16.34
N LEU A 257 -12.34 7.37 -15.54
CA LEU A 257 -11.79 6.06 -15.91
C LEU A 257 -12.56 5.38 -17.05
N ALA A 258 -13.88 5.60 -17.15
CA ALA A 258 -14.70 5.08 -18.23
C ALA A 258 -14.33 5.67 -19.60
N GLU A 259 -13.70 6.85 -19.63
CA GLU A 259 -13.15 7.45 -20.84
C GLU A 259 -11.68 7.04 -21.06
N ALA A 260 -10.83 7.19 -20.04
CA ALA A 260 -9.38 7.02 -20.16
C ALA A 260 -8.95 5.57 -20.45
N LEU A 261 -9.58 4.57 -19.81
CA LEU A 261 -9.16 3.17 -19.97
C LEU A 261 -9.51 2.61 -21.36
N PRO A 262 -10.73 2.80 -21.92
CA PRO A 262 -11.01 2.41 -23.30
C PRO A 262 -10.19 3.19 -24.33
N TYR A 263 -9.91 4.47 -24.08
CA TYR A 263 -9.04 5.27 -24.93
C TYR A 263 -7.64 4.65 -25.08
N LEU A 264 -7.03 4.25 -23.97
CA LEU A 264 -5.75 3.54 -23.97
C LEU A 264 -5.84 2.15 -24.61
N GLN A 265 -6.92 1.42 -24.35
CA GLN A 265 -7.15 0.10 -24.93
C GLN A 265 -7.25 0.17 -26.46
N GLY A 266 -7.85 1.23 -27.01
CA GLY A 266 -7.87 1.50 -28.46
C GLY A 266 -6.48 1.73 -29.10
N LYS A 267 -5.44 1.90 -28.27
CA LYS A 267 -4.04 2.01 -28.67
C LYS A 267 -3.22 0.76 -28.32
N ASP A 268 -3.87 -0.36 -28.00
CA ASP A 268 -3.26 -1.60 -27.50
C ASP A 268 -2.49 -1.44 -26.18
N ILE A 269 -2.91 -0.50 -25.33
CA ILE A 269 -2.34 -0.24 -24.01
C ILE A 269 -3.35 -0.57 -22.92
N LEU A 270 -3.04 -1.54 -22.06
CA LEU A 270 -3.81 -1.85 -20.87
C LEU A 270 -3.15 -1.21 -19.64
N SER A 271 -3.70 -0.08 -19.18
CA SER A 271 -3.28 0.55 -17.92
C SER A 271 -3.97 -0.14 -16.74
N ARG A 272 -3.20 -0.73 -15.81
CA ARG A 272 -3.69 -1.61 -14.75
C ARG A 272 -2.96 -1.40 -13.42
N GLY A 273 -3.58 -1.79 -12.31
CA GLY A 273 -3.01 -1.70 -10.97
C GLY A 273 -3.40 -0.43 -10.22
N ARG A 274 -2.86 -0.27 -9.00
CA ARG A 274 -3.37 0.65 -7.96
C ARG A 274 -3.61 2.07 -8.48
N PHE A 275 -2.69 2.56 -9.30
CA PHE A 275 -2.80 3.88 -9.94
C PHE A 275 -2.92 3.81 -11.47
N GLY A 276 -2.72 2.64 -12.09
CA GLY A 276 -2.92 2.46 -13.52
C GLY A 276 -4.41 2.37 -13.90
N ALA A 277 -5.20 1.59 -13.16
CA ALA A 277 -6.66 1.55 -13.30
C ALA A 277 -7.37 2.07 -12.04
N TRP A 278 -6.63 2.75 -11.15
CA TRP A 278 -7.15 3.23 -9.88
C TRP A 278 -7.71 2.12 -8.96
N ASN A 279 -7.26 0.87 -9.15
CA ASN A 279 -7.81 -0.33 -8.49
C ASN A 279 -6.74 -1.45 -8.37
N PHE A 280 -6.94 -2.47 -7.55
CA PHE A 280 -5.91 -3.44 -7.15
C PHE A 280 -5.85 -4.70 -8.02
N MET A 281 -4.65 -5.29 -8.17
CA MET A 281 -4.39 -6.68 -8.59
C MET A 281 -4.95 -7.15 -9.95
N GLN A 282 -4.43 -6.63 -11.06
CA GLN A 282 -5.02 -6.86 -12.39
C GLN A 282 -4.10 -7.44 -13.47
N GLY A 283 -2.78 -7.55 -13.22
CA GLY A 283 -1.82 -7.90 -14.29
C GLY A 283 -2.01 -9.29 -14.90
N VAL A 284 -2.43 -10.26 -14.08
CA VAL A 284 -2.62 -11.66 -14.51
C VAL A 284 -3.80 -11.81 -15.49
N GLU A 285 -4.89 -11.08 -15.24
CA GLU A 285 -6.06 -11.04 -16.13
C GLU A 285 -5.78 -10.22 -17.40
N ALA A 286 -5.03 -9.14 -17.30
CA ALA A 286 -4.61 -8.35 -18.47
C ALA A 286 -3.79 -9.18 -19.47
N VAL A 287 -2.87 -10.03 -18.99
CA VAL A 287 -2.13 -10.96 -19.85
C VAL A 287 -3.06 -11.99 -20.52
N ASP A 288 -4.03 -12.55 -19.79
CA ASP A 288 -5.00 -13.49 -20.36
C ASP A 288 -5.92 -12.83 -21.38
N ASN A 289 -6.33 -11.58 -21.13
CA ASN A 289 -7.11 -10.82 -22.10
C ASN A 289 -6.37 -10.69 -23.43
N ILE A 290 -5.09 -10.32 -23.39
CA ILE A 290 -4.25 -10.17 -24.57
C ILE A 290 -4.02 -11.51 -25.29
N ILE A 291 -3.74 -12.59 -24.54
CA ILE A 291 -3.31 -13.87 -25.14
C ILE A 291 -4.50 -14.74 -25.57
N SER A 292 -5.55 -14.82 -24.74
CA SER A 292 -6.65 -15.77 -24.90
C SER A 292 -8.03 -15.13 -24.96
N GLY A 293 -8.13 -13.79 -24.91
CA GLY A 293 -9.42 -13.09 -24.87
C GLY A 293 -10.16 -13.26 -23.54
N GLY A 294 -9.43 -13.61 -22.46
CA GLY A 294 -10.00 -13.74 -21.12
C GLY A 294 -10.67 -12.45 -20.64
N VAL A 295 -11.75 -12.57 -19.87
CA VAL A 295 -12.46 -11.43 -19.29
C VAL A 295 -11.66 -10.88 -18.09
N GLU A 296 -11.46 -9.57 -18.04
CA GLU A 296 -10.83 -8.90 -16.90
C GLU A 296 -11.87 -8.59 -15.81
N LEU A 297 -12.20 -9.63 -15.02
CA LEU A 297 -13.21 -9.56 -13.96
C LEU A 297 -12.80 -8.61 -12.84
N THR A 298 -11.53 -8.56 -12.45
CA THR A 298 -11.08 -7.78 -11.29
C THR A 298 -11.16 -6.27 -11.54
N VAL A 299 -10.87 -5.81 -12.77
CA VAL A 299 -10.95 -4.39 -13.11
C VAL A 299 -12.39 -3.91 -13.30
N ASN A 300 -13.26 -4.74 -13.89
CA ASN A 300 -14.61 -4.34 -14.29
C ASN A 300 -15.70 -4.73 -13.28
N ASN A 301 -15.47 -5.78 -12.48
CA ASN A 301 -16.47 -6.37 -11.58
C ASN A 301 -15.88 -6.64 -10.18
N PRO A 302 -15.47 -5.60 -9.44
CA PRO A 302 -14.84 -5.75 -8.12
C PRO A 302 -15.73 -6.53 -7.13
N ASP A 303 -17.05 -6.29 -7.13
CA ASP A 303 -17.96 -7.01 -6.24
C ASP A 303 -17.99 -8.51 -6.54
N PHE A 304 -18.03 -8.89 -7.83
CA PHE A 304 -18.04 -10.29 -8.24
C PHE A 304 -16.80 -11.04 -7.72
N VAL A 305 -15.61 -10.44 -7.85
CA VAL A 305 -14.36 -11.09 -7.44
C VAL A 305 -14.16 -11.11 -5.93
N ASN A 306 -14.69 -10.12 -5.20
CA ASN A 306 -14.55 -10.01 -3.75
C ASN A 306 -15.49 -10.99 -3.01
N THR A 307 -16.73 -11.14 -3.47
CA THR A 307 -17.74 -11.98 -2.78
C THR A 307 -17.59 -13.49 -3.04
N ARG A 308 -16.49 -13.92 -3.67
CA ARG A 308 -16.25 -15.33 -4.02
C ARG A 308 -14.79 -15.72 -3.88
N SER A 309 -14.55 -17.02 -3.69
CA SER A 309 -13.21 -17.59 -3.87
C SER A 309 -12.99 -17.90 -5.35
N ASN A 310 -12.05 -17.20 -6.00
CA ASN A 310 -11.68 -17.42 -7.40
C ASN A 310 -10.63 -18.55 -7.47
N THR A 311 -11.07 -19.77 -7.73
CA THR A 311 -10.24 -21.00 -7.65
C THR A 311 -9.93 -21.67 -8.98
N GLU A 312 -10.49 -21.15 -10.07
CA GLU A 312 -10.48 -21.75 -11.40
C GLU A 312 -9.09 -21.70 -12.02
N ARG A 313 -8.47 -20.52 -12.02
CA ARG A 313 -7.13 -20.29 -12.60
C ARG A 313 -6.04 -20.70 -11.63
N ARG A 314 -5.13 -21.59 -12.05
CA ARG A 314 -4.03 -22.11 -11.23
C ARG A 314 -2.70 -22.06 -11.96
N LEU A 315 -1.62 -21.84 -11.22
CA LEU A 315 -0.25 -21.79 -11.78
C LEU A 315 0.13 -23.09 -12.52
N SER A 316 -0.31 -24.24 -12.03
CA SER A 316 0.00 -25.55 -12.61
C SER A 316 -0.77 -25.90 -13.89
N GLN A 317 -1.82 -25.14 -14.24
CA GLN A 317 -2.62 -25.38 -15.45
C GLN A 317 -1.93 -24.87 -16.72
N PHE A 318 -0.87 -24.07 -16.60
CA PHE A 318 -0.04 -23.64 -17.73
C PHE A 318 0.94 -24.76 -18.14
N LYS A 319 0.41 -25.86 -18.68
CA LYS A 319 1.21 -26.82 -19.45
C LYS A 319 1.28 -26.36 -20.90
N GLY A 320 2.37 -25.66 -21.24
CA GLY A 320 2.79 -25.41 -22.62
C GLY A 320 2.03 -24.28 -23.32
N VAL A 321 2.59 -23.07 -23.26
CA VAL A 321 2.50 -22.18 -24.42
C VAL A 321 3.60 -22.64 -25.38
N ARG A 322 3.22 -22.98 -26.62
CA ARG A 322 4.16 -23.40 -27.69
C ARG A 322 5.40 -22.51 -27.69
N LYS A 323 6.58 -23.14 -27.71
CA LYS A 323 7.83 -22.49 -28.10
C LYS A 323 7.68 -21.85 -29.49
#